data_AF-A0AA37JG34-F1
#
_entry.id   AF-A0AA37JG34-F1
#
_cell.length_a   1.000
_cell.length_b   1.000
_cell.length_c   1.000
_cell.angle_alpha   90.00
_cell.angle_beta   90.00
_cell.angle_gamma   90.00
#
_symmetry.space_group_name_H-M   'P 1'
#
loop_
_entity.id
_entity.type
_entity.pdbx_description
1 polymer ?
#
loop_
_entity_poly.entity_id
_entity_poly.type
_entity_poly.pdbx_seq_one_letter_code
_entity_poly.pdbx_strand_id
1 'polypeptide(L)' 'MNYIVYGKKIGDRCYGAMNLHEGKVGVGLLYATLIPDCDRAKMYADKLAEMVPGFIFQVRGAGTHKVYYEKAGKPEESV' A
#
# COMPACT_ATOMS: atom_id res chain seq x y z
N MET A 1 15.17 -4.76 -7.90
CA MET A 1 14.02 -3.95 -8.40
C MET A 1 13.36 -3.33 -7.19
N ASN A 2 12.91 -2.08 -7.29
CA ASN A 2 12.23 -1.42 -6.18
C ASN A 2 10.71 -1.66 -6.25
N TYR A 3 10.08 -1.65 -5.09
CA TYR A 3 8.65 -1.82 -4.90
C TYR A 3 8.08 -0.62 -4.16
N ILE A 4 6.80 -0.35 -4.38
CA ILE A 4 6.05 0.70 -3.71
C ILE A 4 4.78 0.07 -3.16
N VAL A 5 4.44 0.41 -1.92
CA VAL A 5 3.12 0.09 -1.35
C VAL A 5 2.14 1.18 -1.78
N TYR A 6 0.99 0.76 -2.28
CA TYR A 6 -0.13 1.61 -2.59
C TYR A 6 -1.29 1.27 -1.67
N GLY A 7 -2.05 2.29 -1.26
CA GLY A 7 -3.26 2.13 -0.46
C GLY A 7 -4.47 2.71 -1.17
N LYS A 8 -5.65 2.19 -0.86
CA LYS A 8 -6.94 2.84 -1.13
C LYS A 8 -7.96 2.48 -0.06
N LYS A 9 -8.98 3.31 0.15
CA LYS A 9 -10.12 2.89 0.97
C LYS A 9 -10.94 1.82 0.25
N ILE A 10 -11.59 0.95 1.01
CA ILE A 10 -12.59 0.04 0.49
C ILE A 10 -13.74 0.89 -0.08
N GLY A 11 -14.10 0.63 -1.33
CA GLY A 11 -15.06 1.44 -2.09
C GLY A 11 -14.41 2.44 -3.06
N ASP A 12 -13.15 2.84 -2.83
CA ASP A 12 -12.44 3.71 -3.76
C ASP A 12 -12.02 2.97 -5.03
N ARG A 13 -11.98 3.70 -6.16
CA ARG A 13 -11.54 3.18 -7.45
C ARG A 13 -10.03 3.22 -7.65
N CYS A 14 -9.35 4.18 -7.04
CA CYS A 14 -7.96 4.49 -7.32
C CYS A 14 -7.04 4.16 -6.15
N TYR A 15 -5.86 3.63 -6.46
CA TYR A 15 -4.77 3.40 -5.52
C TYR A 15 -3.82 4.60 -5.48
N GLY A 16 -3.43 5.03 -4.29
CA GLY A 16 -2.43 6.06 -4.07
C GLY A 16 -1.11 5.48 -3.58
N ALA A 17 0.02 5.94 -4.12
CA ALA A 17 1.33 5.54 -3.60
C ALA A 17 1.51 6.01 -2.16
N MET A 18 2.25 5.25 -1.35
CA MET A 18 2.43 5.55 0.07
C MET A 18 3.82 6.08 0.38
N ASN A 19 3.86 7.08 1.27
CA ASN A 19 5.03 7.38 2.07
C ASN A 19 4.86 6.64 3.42
N LEU A 20 5.66 5.59 3.61
CA LEU A 20 5.59 4.75 4.81
C LEU A 20 6.14 5.44 6.06
N HIS A 21 7.01 6.44 5.89
CA HIS A 21 7.56 7.20 7.03
C HIS A 21 6.50 8.15 7.61
N GLU A 22 5.72 8.82 6.75
CA GLU A 22 4.65 9.73 7.17
C GLU A 22 3.29 9.05 7.33
N GLY A 23 3.14 7.79 6.90
CA GLY A 23 1.87 7.07 6.89
C GLY A 23 0.83 7.63 5.91
N LYS A 24 1.25 8.41 4.89
CA LYS A 24 0.33 9.06 3.95
C LYS A 24 0.12 8.22 2.69
N VAL A 25 -1.14 8.16 2.26
CA VAL A 25 -1.59 7.53 1.00
C VAL A 25 -1.86 8.63 -0.04
N GLY A 26 -1.51 8.38 -1.30
CA GLY A 26 -1.76 9.30 -2.41
C GLY A 26 -0.65 10.35 -2.62
N VAL A 27 0.56 10.07 -2.15
CA VAL A 27 1.71 10.95 -2.40
C VAL A 27 2.19 10.82 -3.85
N GLY A 28 2.80 11.88 -4.39
CA GLY A 28 3.50 11.79 -5.67
C GLY A 28 4.65 10.79 -5.61
N LEU A 29 4.98 10.14 -6.73
CA LEU A 29 5.98 9.07 -6.78
C LEU A 29 7.38 9.51 -6.30
N LEU A 30 7.70 10.81 -6.40
CA LEU A 30 8.94 11.39 -5.86
C LEU A 30 9.07 11.20 -4.34
N TYR A 31 7.93 11.14 -3.64
CA TYR A 31 7.83 11.03 -2.18
C TYR A 31 7.39 9.64 -1.72
N ALA A 32 7.14 8.72 -2.66
CA ALA A 32 6.76 7.36 -2.33
C ALA A 32 7.97 6.61 -1.75
N THR A 33 7.74 5.77 -0.75
CA THR A 33 8.81 4.95 -0.18
C THR A 33 9.19 3.83 -1.15
N LEU A 34 10.43 3.85 -1.62
CA LEU A 34 11.01 2.77 -2.42
C LEU A 34 11.53 1.67 -1.51
N ILE A 35 11.12 0.43 -1.77
CA ILE A 35 11.50 -0.74 -0.98
C ILE A 35 12.28 -1.68 -1.92
N PRO A 36 13.58 -1.93 -1.67
CA PRO A 36 14.42 -2.70 -2.60
C PRO A 36 14.19 -4.22 -2.54
N ASP A 37 13.25 -4.68 -1.71
CA ASP A 37 12.94 -6.08 -1.48
C ASP A 37 11.42 -6.33 -1.50
N CYS A 38 11.00 -7.37 -2.23
CA CYS A 38 9.58 -7.65 -2.45
C CYS A 38 8.90 -8.17 -1.18
N ASP A 39 9.55 -9.10 -0.48
CA ASP A 39 8.95 -9.76 0.67
C ASP A 39 8.85 -8.80 1.87
N ARG A 40 9.81 -7.90 2.02
CA ARG A 40 9.72 -6.77 2.95
C ARG A 40 8.56 -5.84 2.61
N ALA A 41 8.32 -5.56 1.32
CA ALA A 41 7.18 -4.74 0.92
C ALA A 41 5.83 -5.42 1.21
N LYS A 42 5.73 -6.74 1.03
CA LYS A 42 4.55 -7.54 1.42
C LYS A 42 4.33 -7.49 2.93
N MET A 43 5.37 -7.69 3.72
CA MET A 43 5.30 -7.59 5.19
C MET A 43 4.78 -6.21 5.64
N TYR A 44 5.17 -5.12 4.96
CA TYR A 44 4.61 -3.80 5.26
C TYR A 44 3.14 -3.68 4.88
N ALA A 45 2.73 -4.21 3.72
CA ALA A 45 1.32 -4.24 3.35
C ALA A 45 0.47 -5.05 4.34
N ASP A 46 0.98 -6.18 4.83
CA ASP A 46 0.33 -7.00 5.87
C ASP A 46 0.14 -6.22 7.17
N LYS A 47 1.21 -5.60 7.68
CA LYS A 47 1.13 -4.76 8.88
C LYS A 47 0.15 -3.60 8.71
N LEU A 48 0.15 -2.95 7.55
CA LEU A 48 -0.80 -1.87 7.26
C LEU A 48 -2.25 -2.37 7.23
N ALA A 49 -2.51 -3.53 6.62
CA ALA A 49 -3.83 -4.13 6.60
C ALA A 49 -4.34 -4.53 8.01
N GLU A 50 -3.43 -4.93 8.90
CA GLU A 50 -3.77 -5.22 10.30
C GLU A 50 -4.08 -3.94 11.11
N MET A 51 -3.32 -2.87 10.89
CA MET A 51 -3.42 -1.63 11.66
C MET A 51 -4.48 -0.65 11.13
N VAL A 52 -4.78 -0.71 9.83
CA VAL A 52 -5.64 0.26 9.15
C VAL A 52 -6.83 -0.48 8.52
N PRO A 53 -7.90 -0.72 9.29
CA PRO A 53 -9.14 -1.27 8.74
C PRO A 53 -9.74 -0.33 7.69
N GLY A 54 -10.60 -0.86 6.84
CA GLY A 54 -11.24 -0.09 5.78
C GLY A 54 -10.34 0.22 4.58
N PHE A 55 -9.11 -0.30 4.53
CA PHE A 55 -8.17 -0.08 3.41
C PHE A 55 -7.77 -1.38 2.70
N ILE A 56 -7.37 -1.24 1.44
CA ILE A 56 -6.71 -2.28 0.65
C ILE A 56 -5.34 -1.78 0.25
N PHE A 57 -4.32 -2.62 0.45
CA PHE A 57 -2.94 -2.33 0.15
C PHE A 57 -2.42 -3.23 -0.97
N GLN A 58 -1.66 -2.65 -1.90
CA GLN A 58 -1.00 -3.37 -2.99
C GLN A 58 0.50 -3.11 -2.98
N VAL A 59 1.28 -4.15 -3.29
CA VAL A 59 2.69 -4.02 -3.62
C VAL A 59 2.85 -4.02 -5.12
N ARG A 60 3.44 -2.96 -5.68
CA ARG A 60 3.70 -2.85 -7.12
C ARG A 60 5.17 -2.61 -7.40
N GLY A 61 5.67 -3.09 -8.54
CA GLY A 61 7.02 -2.77 -8.99
C GLY A 61 7.12 -1.29 -9.36
N ALA A 62 8.10 -0.57 -8.83
CA ALA A 62 8.32 0.84 -9.13
C ALA A 62 8.57 1.04 -10.62
N GLY A 63 7.87 2.00 -11.25
CA GLY A 63 7.93 2.23 -12.69
C GLY A 63 7.21 1.17 -13.54
N THR A 64 6.43 0.27 -12.93
CA THR A 64 5.67 -0.78 -13.63
C THR A 64 4.20 -0.75 -13.26
N HIS A 65 3.36 -1.38 -14.09
CA HIS A 65 1.95 -1.64 -13.76
C HIS A 65 1.72 -2.98 -13.04
N LYS A 66 2.79 -3.74 -12.76
CA LYS A 66 2.67 -5.09 -12.21
C LYS A 66 2.37 -5.05 -10.72
N VAL A 67 1.27 -5.70 -10.33
CA VAL A 67 0.90 -5.97 -8.94
C VAL A 67 1.51 -7.30 -8.52
N TYR A 68 2.24 -7.30 -7.41
CA TYR A 68 2.91 -8.49 -6.87
C TYR A 68 2.18 -9.09 -5.68
N TYR A 69 1.39 -8.26 -4.99
CA TYR A 69 0.68 -8.65 -3.78
C TYR A 69 -0.46 -7.67 -3.53
N GLU A 70 -1.55 -8.17 -2.97
CA GLU A 70 -2.66 -7.37 -2.47
C GLU A 70 -3.14 -7.94 -1.13
N LYS A 71 -3.44 -7.04 -0.19
CA LYS A 71 -4.02 -7.39 1.10
C LYS A 71 -5.07 -6.37 1.48
N ALA A 72 -6.29 -6.84 1.71
CA ALA A 72 -7.34 -6.06 2.34
C ALA A 72 -7.17 -6.08 3.86
N GLY A 73 -7.29 -4.92 4.50
CA GLY A 73 -7.50 -4.82 5.92
C GLY A 73 -8.88 -5.30 6.33
N LYS A 74 -9.11 -5.40 7.64
CA LYS A 74 -10.44 -5.74 8.16
C LYS A 74 -11.47 -4.69 7.71
N PRO A 75 -12.75 -5.05 7.57
CA PRO A 75 -13.81 -4.06 7.42
C PRO A 75 -13.74 -3.04 8.56
N GLU A 76 -14.01 -1.77 8.26
CA GLU A 76 -14.23 -0.77 9.31
C GLU A 76 -15.48 -1.20 10.09
N GLU A 77 -15.36 -1.47 11.39
CA GLU A 77 -16.53 -1.79 12.21
C GLU A 77 -17.37 -0.52 12.33
N SER A 78 -18.60 -0.57 11.81
CA SER A 78 -19.58 0.50 11.97
C SER A 78 -19.92 0.65 13.45
N VAL A 79 -19.53 1.78 14.06
CA VAL A 79 -20.01 2.21 15.40
C VAL A 79 -21.43 2.75 15.28
#